data_AF-A9B1T3-F1
#
_entry.id   AF-A9B1T3-F1
#
_cell.length_a   1.000
_cell.length_b   1.000
_cell.length_c   1.000
_cell.angle_alpha   90.00
_cell.angle_beta   90.00
_cell.angle_gamma   90.00
#
_symmetry.space_group_name_H-M   'P 1'
#
loop_
_entity.id
_entity.type
_entity.pdbx_description
1 polymer ?
#
loop_
_entity_poly.entity_id
_entity_poly.type
_entity_poly.pdbx_seq_one_letter_code
_entity_poly.pdbx_strand_id
1 'polypeptide(L)'
;MADPTKPPYHDQQSPTAYAIPGYVVPTAFDPSINQPNRWINWMMINILSFIVAIVTFAVLVFIAITTIGKLSDLLMSLLLNLNTLRIQILGLLILGLIAAITGAVSALTQRSALNYQVPRWPWVIKTALAVGMLFPVSTVLSNLVGDTFFLRDTSWQRYITTMLVNFGPTAFGTALIQAFEVKKVANNPIEWVWVRGFTWTILGSLVVGSIISFVMGVIGSISV
;
A
#
# COMPACT_ATOMS: atom_id res chain seq x y z
N MET A 1 -83.89 -4.85 -2.50
CA MET A 1 -83.54 -4.10 -3.73
C MET A 1 -82.07 -3.71 -3.62
N ALA A 2 -81.21 -4.32 -4.44
CA ALA A 2 -79.78 -4.03 -4.47
C ALA A 2 -79.51 -2.94 -5.50
N ASP A 3 -78.64 -1.99 -5.15
CA ASP A 3 -78.24 -0.86 -5.97
C ASP A 3 -77.39 -1.33 -7.18
N PRO A 4 -77.83 -1.08 -8.43
CA PRO A 4 -77.14 -1.56 -9.63
C PRO A 4 -75.87 -0.76 -10.00
N THR A 5 -75.45 0.22 -9.18
CA THR A 5 -74.32 1.11 -9.51
C THR A 5 -73.00 0.77 -8.82
N LYS A 6 -72.94 -0.27 -7.97
CA LYS A 6 -71.68 -0.69 -7.35
C LYS A 6 -70.89 -1.63 -8.27
N PRO A 7 -69.68 -1.25 -8.73
CA PRO A 7 -68.81 -2.18 -9.44
C PRO A 7 -68.45 -3.35 -8.53
N PRO A 8 -68.22 -4.56 -9.08
CA PRO A 8 -67.83 -5.71 -8.28
C PRO A 8 -66.55 -5.40 -7.52
N TYR A 9 -66.52 -5.74 -6.23
CA TYR A 9 -65.27 -5.79 -5.47
C TYR A 9 -64.37 -6.79 -6.19
N HIS A 10 -63.38 -6.29 -6.92
CA HIS A 10 -62.23 -7.10 -7.29
C HIS A 10 -61.50 -7.39 -5.98
N ASP A 11 -61.55 -8.64 -5.53
CA ASP A 11 -60.58 -9.13 -4.56
C ASP A 11 -59.20 -8.77 -5.12
N GLN A 12 -58.56 -7.77 -4.53
CA GLN A 12 -57.14 -7.53 -4.75
C GLN A 12 -56.45 -8.81 -4.30
N GLN A 13 -56.05 -9.62 -5.28
CA GLN A 13 -55.09 -10.68 -5.05
C GLN A 13 -53.92 -10.05 -4.32
N SER A 14 -53.76 -10.42 -3.06
CA SER A 14 -52.58 -10.08 -2.28
C SER A 14 -51.37 -10.53 -3.10
N PRO A 15 -50.32 -9.70 -3.25
CA PRO A 15 -49.18 -10.05 -4.08
C PRO A 15 -48.69 -11.43 -3.67
N THR A 16 -48.71 -12.35 -4.63
CA THR A 16 -48.14 -13.68 -4.49
C THR A 16 -46.75 -13.53 -3.91
N ALA A 17 -46.50 -14.28 -2.84
CA ALA A 17 -45.30 -14.32 -2.02
C ALA A 17 -44.03 -13.90 -2.77
N TYR A 18 -43.21 -13.07 -2.11
CA TYR A 18 -41.81 -12.81 -2.45
C TYR A 18 -41.13 -14.09 -2.91
N ALA A 19 -41.15 -14.34 -4.22
CA ALA A 19 -40.33 -15.34 -4.85
C ALA A 19 -38.92 -14.81 -4.63
N ILE A 20 -38.19 -15.43 -3.70
CA ILE A 20 -36.75 -15.24 -3.57
C ILE A 20 -36.21 -15.45 -4.98
N PRO A 21 -35.71 -14.41 -5.66
CA PRO A 21 -35.23 -14.59 -7.02
C PRO A 21 -34.07 -15.58 -6.94
N GLY A 22 -34.25 -16.78 -7.50
CA GLY A 22 -33.18 -17.79 -7.60
C GLY A 22 -32.02 -17.32 -8.48
N TYR A 23 -32.19 -16.20 -9.15
CA TYR A 23 -31.15 -15.47 -9.83
C TYR A 23 -30.67 -14.32 -8.94
N VAL A 24 -29.49 -14.50 -8.34
CA VAL A 24 -28.72 -13.39 -7.75
C VAL A 24 -28.26 -12.53 -8.92
N VAL A 25 -28.90 -11.38 -9.12
CA VAL A 25 -28.38 -10.34 -10.00
C VAL A 25 -27.02 -9.95 -9.44
N PRO A 26 -25.92 -10.07 -10.20
CA PRO A 26 -24.62 -9.58 -9.75
C PRO A 26 -24.80 -8.13 -9.32
N THR A 27 -24.36 -7.78 -8.11
CA THR A 27 -24.40 -6.38 -7.64
C THR A 27 -23.85 -5.49 -8.74
N ALA A 28 -24.70 -4.62 -9.28
CA ALA A 28 -24.33 -3.74 -10.38
C ALA A 28 -23.05 -2.98 -9.99
N PHE A 29 -22.02 -3.07 -10.84
CA PHE A 29 -20.79 -2.32 -10.64
C PHE A 29 -21.12 -0.84 -10.51
N ASP A 30 -20.64 -0.19 -9.45
CA ASP A 30 -20.83 1.26 -9.28
C ASP A 30 -20.19 1.98 -10.48
N PRO A 31 -20.98 2.65 -11.33
CA PRO A 31 -20.47 3.32 -12.51
C PRO A 31 -19.52 4.47 -12.14
N SER A 32 -19.53 4.94 -10.88
CA SER A 32 -18.63 6.00 -10.41
C SER A 32 -17.15 5.61 -10.41
N ILE A 33 -16.82 4.31 -10.47
CA ILE A 33 -15.44 3.83 -10.58
C ILE A 33 -14.83 4.14 -11.95
N ASN A 34 -15.65 4.22 -13.01
CA ASN A 34 -15.19 4.39 -14.39
C ASN A 34 -15.37 5.83 -14.91
N GLN A 35 -15.54 6.81 -14.02
CA GLN A 35 -15.70 8.22 -14.42
C GLN A 35 -14.37 8.83 -14.90
N PRO A 36 -14.41 9.75 -15.89
CA PRO A 36 -13.21 10.29 -16.54
C PRO A 36 -12.24 11.09 -15.63
N ASN A 37 -12.64 11.44 -14.39
CA ASN A 37 -11.79 12.14 -13.42
C ASN A 37 -11.47 11.29 -12.17
N ARG A 38 -11.66 9.97 -12.23
CA ARG A 38 -11.46 9.10 -11.07
C ARG A 38 -10.01 9.06 -10.57
N TRP A 39 -9.05 9.28 -11.47
CA TRP A 39 -7.62 9.32 -11.18
C TRP A 39 -7.26 10.32 -10.05
N ILE A 40 -7.98 11.45 -9.94
CA ILE A 40 -7.77 12.45 -8.88
C ILE A 40 -8.11 11.85 -7.51
N ASN A 41 -9.26 11.17 -7.41
CA ASN A 41 -9.68 10.52 -6.17
C ASN A 41 -8.68 9.42 -5.78
N TRP A 42 -8.23 8.63 -6.75
CA TRP A 42 -7.20 7.61 -6.53
C TRP A 42 -5.89 8.22 -6.04
N MET A 43 -5.46 9.34 -6.63
CA MET A 43 -4.27 10.06 -6.19
C MET A 43 -4.41 10.54 -4.75
N MET A 44 -5.51 11.22 -4.40
CA MET A 44 -5.74 11.74 -3.05
C MET A 44 -5.75 10.63 -1.99
N ILE A 45 -6.38 9.50 -2.28
CA ILE A 45 -6.40 8.37 -1.34
C ILE A 45 -5.02 7.70 -1.25
N ASN A 46 -4.23 7.69 -2.34
CA ASN A 46 -2.85 7.23 -2.27
C ASN A 46 -1.96 8.16 -1.44
N ILE A 47 -2.14 9.48 -1.53
CA ILE A 47 -1.45 10.46 -0.67
C ILE A 47 -1.81 10.21 0.80
N LEU A 48 -3.11 10.14 1.13
CA LEU A 48 -3.56 9.85 2.48
C LEU A 48 -2.99 8.53 3.01
N SER A 49 -3.07 7.49 2.18
CA SER A 49 -2.53 6.18 2.54
C SER A 49 -1.01 6.20 2.75
N PHE A 50 -0.28 7.04 2.03
CA PHE A 50 1.16 7.20 2.19
C PHE A 50 1.50 7.87 3.53
N ILE A 51 0.74 8.90 3.92
CA ILE A 51 0.88 9.54 5.25
C ILE A 51 0.66 8.53 6.37
N VAL A 52 -0.41 7.73 6.28
CA VAL A 52 -0.69 6.65 7.25
C VAL A 52 0.45 5.63 7.28
N ALA A 53 1.01 5.29 6.11
CA ALA A 53 2.11 4.35 6.01
C ALA A 53 3.38 4.88 6.70
N ILE A 54 3.73 6.16 6.54
CA ILE A 54 4.91 6.75 7.20
C ILE A 54 4.80 6.66 8.71
N VAL A 55 3.65 7.07 9.26
CA VAL A 55 3.43 7.05 10.72
C VAL A 55 3.50 5.61 11.23
N THR A 56 2.82 4.69 10.55
CA THR A 56 2.82 3.26 10.91
C THR A 56 4.24 2.68 10.87
N PHE A 57 4.98 2.94 9.79
CA PHE A 57 6.34 2.46 9.61
C PHE A 57 7.28 3.01 10.69
N ALA A 58 7.23 4.32 10.96
CA ALA A 58 8.05 4.95 11.98
C ALA A 58 7.79 4.37 13.38
N VAL A 59 6.51 4.18 13.75
CA VAL A 59 6.13 3.55 15.02
C VAL A 59 6.63 2.11 15.11
N LEU A 60 6.48 1.31 14.06
CA LEU A 60 6.94 -0.07 14.04
C LEU A 60 8.46 -0.19 14.09
N VAL A 61 9.19 0.69 13.39
CA VAL A 61 10.65 0.77 13.49
C VAL A 61 11.08 1.18 14.90
N PHE A 62 10.43 2.15 15.51
CA PHE A 62 10.72 2.54 16.90
C PHE A 62 10.49 1.39 17.88
N ILE A 63 9.37 0.66 17.73
CA ILE A 63 9.08 -0.55 18.52
C ILE A 63 10.16 -1.61 18.28
N ALA A 64 10.55 -1.88 17.03
CA ALA A 64 11.58 -2.85 16.69
C ALA A 64 12.94 -2.48 17.30
N ILE A 65 13.38 -1.21 17.18
CA ILE A 65 14.65 -0.75 17.76
C ILE A 65 14.62 -0.86 19.28
N THR A 66 13.54 -0.44 19.93
CA THR A 66 13.46 -0.49 21.40
C THR A 66 13.35 -1.91 21.94
N THR A 67 12.62 -2.80 21.26
CA THR A 67 12.55 -4.22 21.64
C THR A 67 13.87 -4.93 21.38
N ILE A 68 14.50 -4.72 20.22
CA ILE A 68 15.82 -5.29 19.90
C ILE A 68 16.88 -4.76 20.85
N GLY A 69 16.89 -3.46 21.18
CA GLY A 69 17.85 -2.88 22.12
C GLY A 69 17.69 -3.39 23.55
N LYS A 70 16.45 -3.68 23.99
CA LYS A 70 16.21 -4.36 25.27
C LYS A 70 16.55 -5.85 25.22
N LEU A 71 16.42 -6.46 24.05
CA LEU A 71 16.71 -7.88 23.84
C LEU A 71 18.19 -8.12 23.53
N SER A 72 18.96 -7.12 23.10
CA SER A 72 20.38 -7.24 22.71
C SER A 72 21.28 -7.57 23.88
N ASP A 73 20.91 -7.17 25.09
CA ASP A 73 21.60 -7.58 26.32
C ASP A 73 21.45 -9.09 26.58
N LEU A 74 20.33 -9.67 26.13
CA LEU A 74 20.00 -11.10 26.24
C LEU A 74 20.51 -11.90 25.02
N LEU A 75 20.42 -11.29 23.83
CA LEU A 75 20.78 -11.86 22.53
C LEU A 75 22.26 -11.72 22.19
N MET A 76 23.05 -10.85 22.84
CA MET A 76 24.49 -10.77 22.58
C MET A 76 25.18 -12.11 22.82
N SER A 77 24.71 -12.89 23.79
CA SER A 77 25.18 -14.27 24.02
C SER A 77 24.83 -15.25 22.86
N LEU A 78 23.76 -14.97 22.10
CA LEU A 78 23.23 -15.80 21.01
C LEU A 78 23.70 -15.34 19.61
N LEU A 79 23.91 -14.03 19.43
CA LEU A 79 24.33 -13.36 18.20
C LEU A 79 25.85 -13.45 17.97
N LEU A 80 26.66 -13.57 19.03
CA LEU A 80 28.12 -13.76 18.92
C LEU A 80 28.50 -15.02 18.12
N ASN A 81 27.56 -15.96 17.93
CA ASN A 81 27.75 -17.20 17.19
C ASN A 81 27.13 -17.19 15.78
N LEU A 82 26.52 -16.07 15.37
CA LEU A 82 25.94 -15.90 14.04
C LEU A 82 26.91 -15.12 13.15
N ASN A 83 27.26 -15.68 11.99
CA ASN A 83 28.02 -14.97 10.97
C ASN A 83 27.22 -13.74 10.45
N THR A 84 27.92 -12.67 10.08
CA THR A 84 27.41 -11.39 9.55
C THR A 84 26.28 -11.55 8.52
N LEU A 85 26.37 -12.55 7.64
CA LEU A 85 25.34 -12.85 6.65
C LEU A 85 23.99 -13.23 7.27
N ARG A 86 23.97 -13.99 8.38
CA ARG A 86 22.72 -14.36 9.08
C ARG A 86 22.08 -13.15 9.75
N ILE A 87 22.88 -12.25 10.29
CA ILE A 87 22.42 -10.98 10.90
C ILE A 87 21.77 -10.10 9.82
N GLN A 88 22.39 -10.01 8.64
CA GLN A 88 21.83 -9.26 7.51
C GLN A 88 20.50 -9.85 7.01
N ILE A 89 20.41 -11.17 6.87
CA ILE A 89 19.18 -11.85 6.46
C ILE A 89 18.06 -11.60 7.48
N LEU A 90 18.36 -11.72 8.78
CA LEU A 90 17.39 -11.48 9.84
C LEU A 90 16.93 -10.01 9.85
N GLY A 91 17.85 -9.07 9.65
CA GLY A 91 17.53 -7.64 9.50
C GLY A 91 16.60 -7.37 8.31
N LEU A 92 16.86 -7.98 7.15
CA LEU A 92 16.01 -7.86 5.96
C LEU A 92 14.62 -8.47 6.18
N LEU A 93 14.53 -9.59 6.92
CA LEU A 93 13.26 -10.22 7.25
C LEU A 93 12.42 -9.34 8.19
N ILE A 94 13.04 -8.75 9.21
CA ILE A 94 12.36 -7.82 10.12
C ILE A 94 11.88 -6.58 9.35
N LEU A 95 12.74 -6.02 8.49
CA LEU A 95 12.37 -4.89 7.63
C LEU A 95 11.18 -5.25 6.72
N GLY A 96 11.20 -6.44 6.13
CA GLY A 96 10.12 -6.95 5.30
C GLY A 96 8.81 -7.10 6.08
N LEU A 97 8.87 -7.61 7.31
CA LEU A 97 7.69 -7.73 8.16
C LEU A 97 7.09 -6.36 8.52
N ILE A 98 7.93 -5.39 8.91
CA ILE A 98 7.50 -4.01 9.18
C ILE A 98 6.84 -3.40 7.93
N ALA A 99 7.47 -3.56 6.77
CA ALA A 99 6.95 -3.08 5.50
C ALA A 99 5.62 -3.77 5.13
N ALA A 100 5.48 -5.08 5.40
CA ALA A 100 4.24 -5.82 5.16
C ALA A 100 3.08 -5.30 6.01
N ILE A 101 3.30 -5.11 7.32
CA ILE A 101 2.27 -4.58 8.23
C ILE A 101 1.89 -3.16 7.81
N THR A 102 2.87 -2.33 7.47
CA THR A 102 2.65 -0.98 6.95
C THR A 102 1.81 -1.00 5.67
N GLY A 103 2.15 -1.89 4.72
CA GLY A 103 1.42 -2.10 3.49
C GLY A 103 -0.02 -2.58 3.73
N ALA A 104 -0.24 -3.43 4.74
CA ALA A 104 -1.57 -3.90 5.13
C ALA A 104 -2.46 -2.75 5.62
N VAL A 105 -1.93 -1.89 6.50
CA VAL A 105 -2.65 -0.72 7.02
C VAL A 105 -2.93 0.28 5.91
N SER A 106 -1.96 0.54 5.04
CA SER A 106 -2.13 1.35 3.84
C SER A 106 -3.23 0.82 2.92
N ALA A 107 -3.25 -0.50 2.68
CA ALA A 107 -4.24 -1.14 1.82
C ALA A 107 -5.68 -0.94 2.33
N LEU A 108 -5.90 -0.94 3.65
CA LEU A 108 -7.22 -0.67 4.23
C LEU A 108 -7.74 0.72 3.85
N THR A 109 -6.85 1.72 3.83
CA THR A 109 -7.17 3.08 3.41
C THR A 109 -7.40 3.13 1.90
N GLN A 110 -6.51 2.52 1.11
CA GLN A 110 -6.63 2.50 -0.36
C GLN A 110 -7.90 1.84 -0.87
N ARG A 111 -8.47 0.90 -0.12
CA ARG A 111 -9.70 0.21 -0.51
C ARG A 111 -10.91 1.15 -0.64
N SER A 112 -10.92 2.27 0.08
CA SER A 112 -11.99 3.28 -0.05
C SER A 112 -12.00 3.92 -1.45
N ALA A 113 -10.86 3.97 -2.14
CA ALA A 113 -10.75 4.51 -3.50
C ALA A 113 -11.54 3.70 -4.54
N LEU A 114 -11.87 2.45 -4.19
CA LEU A 114 -12.60 1.50 -5.03
C LEU A 114 -14.01 1.27 -4.49
N ASN A 115 -14.53 2.21 -3.69
CA ASN A 115 -15.85 2.14 -3.03
C ASN A 115 -16.08 0.78 -2.34
N TYR A 116 -15.02 0.20 -1.78
CA TYR A 116 -15.04 -1.10 -1.10
C TYR A 116 -15.49 -2.30 -1.96
N GLN A 117 -15.55 -2.18 -3.29
CA GLN A 117 -15.98 -3.28 -4.15
C GLN A 117 -14.98 -4.42 -4.26
N VAL A 118 -13.69 -4.13 -4.06
CA VAL A 118 -12.68 -5.17 -4.00
C VAL A 118 -12.79 -5.93 -2.67
N PRO A 119 -12.71 -7.27 -2.65
CA PRO A 119 -12.73 -8.05 -1.42
C PRO A 119 -11.57 -7.68 -0.50
N ARG A 120 -11.88 -7.45 0.77
CA ARG A 120 -10.95 -6.91 1.77
C ARG A 120 -9.69 -7.76 1.94
N TRP A 121 -9.86 -9.06 2.17
CA TRP A 121 -8.73 -9.93 2.54
C TRP A 121 -7.74 -10.15 1.40
N PRO A 122 -8.16 -10.50 0.16
CA PRO A 122 -7.24 -10.58 -0.97
C PRO A 122 -6.50 -9.26 -1.22
N TRP A 123 -7.19 -8.12 -1.10
CA TRP A 123 -6.60 -6.80 -1.28
C TRP A 123 -5.48 -6.52 -0.27
N VAL A 124 -5.78 -6.69 1.01
CA VAL A 124 -4.84 -6.38 2.11
C VAL A 124 -3.67 -7.36 2.09
N ILE A 125 -3.94 -8.67 1.99
CA ILE A 125 -2.91 -9.72 2.05
C ILE A 125 -1.95 -9.60 0.86
N LYS A 126 -2.46 -9.44 -0.36
CA LYS A 126 -1.60 -9.30 -1.55
C LYS A 126 -0.76 -8.04 -1.49
N THR A 127 -1.33 -6.93 -1.00
CA THR A 127 -0.58 -5.68 -0.82
C THR A 127 0.51 -5.84 0.24
N ALA A 128 0.19 -6.44 1.39
CA ALA A 128 1.13 -6.67 2.48
C ALA A 128 2.30 -7.55 2.03
N LEU A 129 2.01 -8.66 1.35
CA LEU A 129 3.05 -9.56 0.83
C LEU A 129 3.91 -8.88 -0.24
N ALA A 130 3.28 -8.15 -1.16
CA ALA A 130 4.00 -7.41 -2.20
C ALA A 130 4.97 -6.39 -1.60
N VAL A 131 4.50 -5.55 -0.67
CA VAL A 131 5.35 -4.54 -0.02
C VAL A 131 6.43 -5.21 0.84
N GLY A 132 6.06 -6.23 1.61
CA GLY A 132 6.98 -6.94 2.49
C GLY A 132 8.11 -7.67 1.78
N MET A 133 7.88 -8.12 0.54
CA MET A 133 8.91 -8.76 -0.28
C MET A 133 9.68 -7.73 -1.12
N LEU A 134 8.98 -6.81 -1.79
CA LEU A 134 9.60 -5.87 -2.72
C LEU A 134 10.44 -4.81 -2.02
N PHE A 135 10.04 -4.35 -0.82
CA PHE A 135 10.76 -3.28 -0.15
C PHE A 135 12.17 -3.69 0.31
N PRO A 136 12.38 -4.83 1.00
CA PRO A 136 13.73 -5.30 1.32
C PRO A 136 14.56 -5.62 0.07
N VAL A 137 13.96 -6.23 -0.95
CA VAL A 137 14.66 -6.53 -2.21
C VAL A 137 15.11 -5.25 -2.91
N SER A 138 14.25 -4.24 -2.96
CA SER A 138 14.58 -2.93 -3.56
C SER A 138 15.66 -2.21 -2.75
N THR A 139 15.68 -2.38 -1.42
CA THR A 139 16.74 -1.85 -0.56
C THR A 139 18.09 -2.51 -0.87
N VAL A 140 18.12 -3.83 -1.03
CA VAL A 140 19.34 -4.57 -1.42
C VAL A 140 19.81 -4.14 -2.80
N LEU A 141 18.91 -4.09 -3.79
CA LEU A 141 19.22 -3.66 -5.15
C LEU A 141 19.75 -2.23 -5.18
N SER A 142 19.17 -1.33 -4.40
CA SER A 142 19.63 0.05 -4.31
C SER A 142 21.07 0.16 -3.80
N ASN A 143 21.45 -0.67 -2.82
CA ASN A 143 22.83 -0.72 -2.32
C ASN A 143 23.77 -1.27 -3.40
N LEU A 144 23.40 -2.38 -4.05
CA LEU A 144 24.20 -2.98 -5.12
C LEU A 144 24.40 -2.02 -6.30
N VAL A 145 23.34 -1.31 -6.71
CA VAL A 145 23.41 -0.31 -7.78
C VAL A 145 24.30 0.85 -7.36
N GLY A 146 24.15 1.33 -6.12
CA GLY A 146 24.98 2.41 -5.57
C GLY A 146 26.47 2.08 -5.54
N ASP A 147 26.82 0.81 -5.30
CA ASP A 147 28.21 0.35 -5.23
C ASP A 147 28.79 0.02 -6.61
N THR A 148 27.98 -0.47 -7.55
CA THR A 148 28.44 -0.95 -8.87
C THR A 148 28.52 0.17 -9.91
N PHE A 149 27.60 1.13 -9.90
CA PHE A 149 27.45 2.10 -11.00
C PHE A 149 28.30 3.36 -10.88
N PHE A 150 29.33 3.39 -10.02
CA PHE A 150 30.27 4.52 -9.90
C PHE A 150 29.61 5.91 -9.97
N LEU A 151 28.47 6.11 -9.28
CA LEU A 151 27.91 7.46 -9.07
C LEU A 151 28.74 8.22 -8.03
N ARG A 152 30.07 8.21 -8.22
CA ARG A 152 31.08 8.81 -7.35
C ARG A 152 31.15 10.33 -7.49
N ASP A 153 30.71 10.88 -8.61
CA ASP A 153 31.08 12.25 -8.96
C ASP A 153 30.02 13.32 -8.63
N THR A 154 28.76 12.97 -8.35
CA THR A 154 27.80 13.92 -7.73
C THR A 154 26.85 13.26 -6.72
N SER A 155 26.76 13.86 -5.53
CA SER A 155 25.93 13.37 -4.41
C SER A 155 24.43 13.31 -4.74
N TRP A 156 23.94 14.22 -5.59
CA TRP A 156 22.53 14.31 -5.95
C TRP A 156 22.09 13.20 -6.92
N GLN A 157 22.93 12.80 -7.87
CA GLN A 157 22.60 11.71 -8.81
C GLN A 157 22.50 10.39 -8.07
N ARG A 158 23.48 10.09 -7.20
CA ARG A 158 23.44 8.90 -6.33
C ARG A 158 22.16 8.88 -5.49
N TYR A 159 21.82 10.02 -4.89
CA TYR A 159 20.60 10.16 -4.11
C TYR A 159 19.33 9.85 -4.94
N ILE A 160 19.16 10.48 -6.11
CA ILE A 160 17.98 10.25 -6.97
C ILE A 160 17.91 8.79 -7.42
N THR A 161 19.03 8.21 -7.86
CA THR A 161 19.07 6.81 -8.31
C THR A 161 18.73 5.85 -7.18
N THR A 162 19.29 6.04 -5.98
CA THR A 162 18.96 5.23 -4.80
C THR A 162 17.47 5.34 -4.46
N MET A 163 16.88 6.54 -4.49
CA MET A 163 15.46 6.71 -4.20
C MET A 163 14.56 6.06 -5.25
N LEU A 164 14.87 6.24 -6.54
CA LEU A 164 14.10 5.63 -7.62
C LEU A 164 14.20 4.11 -7.61
N VAL A 165 15.39 3.55 -7.33
CA VAL A 165 15.60 2.10 -7.28
C VAL A 165 14.99 1.48 -6.02
N ASN A 166 14.89 2.22 -4.92
CA ASN A 166 14.27 1.69 -3.70
C ASN A 166 12.73 1.79 -3.73
N PHE A 167 12.20 2.97 -4.07
CA PHE A 167 10.75 3.21 -4.05
C PHE A 167 10.05 2.79 -5.35
N GLY A 168 10.69 2.96 -6.50
CA GLY A 168 10.09 2.67 -7.81
C GLY A 168 9.62 1.22 -7.94
N PRO A 169 10.52 0.21 -7.85
CA PRO A 169 10.14 -1.19 -7.95
C PRO A 169 9.10 -1.62 -6.90
N THR A 170 9.23 -1.14 -5.66
CA THR A 170 8.24 -1.41 -4.61
C THR A 170 6.86 -0.82 -4.94
N ALA A 171 6.82 0.45 -5.35
CA ALA A 171 5.60 1.17 -5.67
C ALA A 171 4.91 0.57 -6.91
N PHE A 172 5.62 0.46 -8.02
CA PHE A 172 5.06 -0.07 -9.27
C PHE A 172 4.76 -1.57 -9.17
N GLY A 173 5.65 -2.37 -8.57
CA GLY A 173 5.43 -3.81 -8.39
C GLY A 173 4.20 -4.10 -7.53
N THR A 174 4.03 -3.38 -6.42
CA THR A 174 2.82 -3.52 -5.61
C THR A 174 1.57 -3.02 -6.35
N ALA A 175 1.69 -1.95 -7.13
CA ALA A 175 0.57 -1.42 -7.90
C ALA A 175 0.12 -2.40 -9.00
N LEU A 176 1.05 -3.09 -9.65
CA LEU A 176 0.76 -4.18 -10.60
C LEU A 176 0.04 -5.35 -9.91
N ILE A 177 0.47 -5.74 -8.72
CA ILE A 177 -0.21 -6.80 -7.95
C ILE A 177 -1.64 -6.38 -7.59
N GLN A 178 -1.83 -5.14 -7.15
CA GLN A 178 -3.15 -4.59 -6.87
C GLN A 178 -4.03 -4.48 -8.13
N ALA A 179 -3.45 -4.24 -9.30
CA ALA A 179 -4.18 -4.14 -10.56
C ALA A 179 -4.97 -5.42 -10.90
N PHE A 180 -4.51 -6.60 -10.44
CA PHE A 180 -5.26 -7.85 -10.60
C PHE A 180 -6.58 -7.89 -9.81
N GLU A 181 -6.70 -7.08 -8.77
CA GLU A 181 -7.94 -6.91 -8.02
C GLU A 181 -8.75 -5.73 -8.58
N VAL A 182 -8.09 -4.64 -8.98
CA VAL A 182 -8.74 -3.47 -9.60
C VAL A 182 -9.43 -3.85 -10.91
N LYS A 183 -8.83 -4.72 -11.74
CA LYS A 183 -9.44 -5.17 -13.01
C LYS A 183 -10.79 -5.87 -12.85
N LYS A 184 -11.14 -6.29 -11.63
CA LYS A 184 -12.43 -6.91 -11.34
C LYS A 184 -13.55 -5.87 -11.20
N VAL A 185 -13.20 -4.60 -10.97
CA VAL A 185 -14.15 -3.53 -10.63
C VAL A 185 -14.01 -2.28 -11.51
N ALA A 186 -12.90 -2.12 -12.23
CA ALA A 186 -12.62 -0.97 -13.08
C ALA A 186 -12.22 -1.39 -14.50
N ASN A 187 -12.62 -0.59 -15.49
CA ASN A 187 -12.34 -0.83 -16.90
C ASN A 187 -10.86 -0.58 -17.26
N ASN A 188 -10.22 0.39 -16.60
CA ASN A 188 -8.82 0.79 -16.84
C ASN A 188 -7.95 0.56 -15.60
N PRO A 189 -7.61 -0.70 -15.25
CA PRO A 189 -6.78 -0.99 -14.08
C PRO A 189 -5.34 -0.45 -14.20
N ILE A 190 -4.88 -0.13 -15.41
CA ILE A 190 -3.55 0.45 -15.66
C ILE A 190 -3.46 1.88 -15.10
N GLU A 191 -4.54 2.65 -15.09
CA GLU A 191 -4.53 3.99 -14.49
C GLU A 191 -4.21 3.92 -12.99
N TRP A 192 -4.67 2.88 -12.29
CA TRP A 192 -4.32 2.65 -10.88
C TRP A 192 -2.83 2.42 -10.71
N VAL A 193 -2.22 1.67 -11.64
CA VAL A 193 -0.78 1.37 -11.62
C VAL A 193 0.04 2.66 -11.72
N TRP A 194 -0.30 3.51 -12.69
CA TRP A 194 0.40 4.78 -12.89
C TRP A 194 0.20 5.72 -11.70
N VAL A 195 -1.04 5.96 -11.30
CA VAL A 195 -1.36 6.89 -10.20
C VAL A 195 -0.67 6.46 -8.91
N ARG A 196 -0.81 5.18 -8.52
CA ARG A 196 -0.18 4.67 -7.31
C ARG A 196 1.34 4.64 -7.43
N GLY A 197 1.87 4.13 -8.54
CA GLY A 197 3.31 4.00 -8.78
C GLY A 197 4.02 5.34 -8.68
N PHE A 198 3.54 6.36 -9.40
CA PHE A 198 4.11 7.70 -9.35
C PHE A 198 3.93 8.38 -7.99
N THR A 199 2.72 8.33 -7.41
CA THR A 199 2.45 8.98 -6.11
C THR A 199 3.40 8.46 -5.03
N TRP A 200 3.52 7.13 -4.90
CA TRP A 200 4.37 6.53 -3.87
C TRP A 200 5.86 6.71 -4.12
N THR A 201 6.29 6.68 -5.39
CA THR A 201 7.70 6.92 -5.74
C THR A 201 8.11 8.36 -5.43
N ILE A 202 7.29 9.33 -5.85
CA ILE A 202 7.56 10.76 -5.64
C ILE A 202 7.55 11.08 -4.15
N LEU A 203 6.49 10.73 -3.43
CA LEU A 203 6.38 11.04 -2.01
C LEU A 203 7.44 10.31 -1.18
N GLY A 204 7.74 9.04 -1.50
CA GLY A 204 8.82 8.27 -0.88
C GLY A 204 10.17 8.97 -1.01
N SER A 205 10.48 9.39 -2.24
CA SER A 205 11.71 10.14 -2.54
C SER A 205 11.75 11.47 -1.78
N LEU A 206 10.64 12.23 -1.73
CA LEU A 206 10.61 13.53 -1.03
C LEU A 206 10.86 13.40 0.48
N VAL A 207 10.25 12.40 1.12
CA VAL A 207 10.38 12.20 2.57
C VAL A 207 11.79 11.81 2.96
N VAL A 208 12.40 10.86 2.25
CA VAL A 208 13.78 10.46 2.56
C VAL A 208 14.76 11.61 2.31
N GLY A 209 14.55 12.38 1.25
CA GLY A 209 15.39 13.57 0.97
C GLY A 209 15.29 14.61 2.06
N SER A 210 14.08 14.90 2.52
CA SER A 210 13.84 15.83 3.61
C SER A 210 14.54 15.38 4.90
N ILE A 211 14.50 14.08 5.22
CA ILE A 211 15.18 13.52 6.40
C ILE A 211 16.70 13.65 6.27
N ILE A 212 17.27 13.30 5.11
CA ILE A 212 18.72 13.41 4.89
C ILE A 212 19.17 14.86 4.99
N SER A 213 18.48 15.79 4.32
CA SER A 213 18.79 17.22 4.39
C SER A 213 18.72 17.76 5.82
N PHE A 214 17.71 17.36 6.59
CA PHE A 214 17.59 17.73 8.00
C PHE A 214 18.75 17.20 8.84
N VAL A 215 19.07 15.91 8.73
CA VAL A 215 20.17 15.29 9.48
C VAL A 215 21.52 15.93 9.14
N MET A 216 21.79 16.17 7.86
CA MET A 216 23.03 16.83 7.43
C MET A 216 23.13 18.27 7.93
N GLY A 217 22.01 19.01 7.93
CA GLY A 217 21.95 20.36 8.49
C GLY A 217 22.22 20.40 9.99
N VAL A 218 21.61 19.47 10.74
CA VAL A 218 21.83 19.35 12.20
C VAL A 218 23.28 18.97 12.51
N ILE A 219 23.84 17.95 11.85
CA ILE A 219 25.23 17.53 12.06
C ILE A 219 26.19 18.67 11.70
N GLY A 220 25.97 19.35 10.56
CA GLY A 220 26.78 20.49 10.15
C GLY A 220 26.76 21.65 11.14
N SER A 221 25.63 21.87 11.83
CA SER A 221 25.50 22.91 12.86
C SER A 221 26.17 22.58 14.20
N ILE A 222 26.47 21.30 14.47
CA ILE A 222 27.15 20.85 15.70
C ILE A 222 28.68 20.84 15.52
N SER A 223 29.15 20.82 14.27
CA SER A 223 30.58 20.82 13.91
C SER A 223 31.22 22.21 13.75
N VAL A 224 30.51 23.28 14.10
CA VAL A 224 30.99 24.68 14.16
C VAL A 224 30.98 25.14 15.61
#